data_AF-A0A7S1BZN0-F1
#
_entry.id   AF-A0A7S1BZN0-F1
#
_cell.length_a   1.000
_cell.length_b   1.000
_cell.length_c   1.000
_cell.angle_alpha   90.00
_cell.angle_beta   90.00
_cell.angle_gamma   90.00
#
_symmetry.space_group_name_H-M   'P 1'
#
loop_
_entity.id
_entity.type
_entity.pdbx_description
1 polymer ?
#
loop_
_entity_poly.entity_id
_entity_poly.type
_entity_poly.pdbx_seq_one_letter_code
_entity_poly.pdbx_strand_id
1 'polypeptide(L)'
;MKAYDAHYRLTSPSQQIQSCVFDAVRSTVPTMNLDAAFASKNDIAVSVHNQLMKCMSDYGYEISSTLITEFSPDDKVKWSMNEIYACKRLKEATVEKAEAEKIRLMKNAEGEAEGRYLSGLGTARQRKALAQSFQISLDDFEDELDISFEDVRNVLLLSQYMDILGSVGANAFNLDYNPSTISILQKQLSYISVKEKQEL
;
A
#
# COMPACT_ATOMS: atom_id res chain seq x y z
N MET A 1 58.77 32.83 24.92
CA MET A 1 58.70 31.79 25.97
C MET A 1 57.47 30.89 25.74
N LYS A 2 57.34 30.26 24.56
CA LYS A 2 56.22 29.37 24.19
C LYS A 2 56.71 28.02 23.64
N ALA A 3 57.83 28.03 22.91
CA ALA A 3 58.45 26.81 22.37
C ALA A 3 58.98 25.84 23.46
N TYR A 4 59.42 26.36 24.61
CA TYR A 4 59.99 25.52 25.68
C TYR A 4 58.92 24.78 26.50
N ASP A 5 57.73 25.39 26.70
CA ASP A 5 56.64 24.79 27.50
C ASP A 5 55.86 23.73 26.68
N ALA A 6 55.75 23.94 25.35
CA ALA A 6 55.16 22.97 24.42
C ALA A 6 55.99 21.68 24.30
N HIS A 7 57.31 21.76 24.47
CA HIS A 7 58.21 20.61 24.36
C HIS A 7 58.17 19.68 25.59
N TYR A 8 57.83 20.19 26.78
CA TYR A 8 57.87 19.41 28.03
C TYR A 8 56.49 18.95 28.52
N ARG A 9 55.37 19.50 28.02
CA ARG A 9 54.00 19.08 28.39
C ARG A 9 53.40 17.99 27.50
N LEU A 10 53.97 17.72 26.32
CA LEU A 10 53.46 16.71 25.41
C LEU A 10 54.39 15.50 25.33
N THR A 11 53.95 14.39 25.91
CA THR A 11 54.62 13.08 25.74
C THR A 11 54.53 12.59 24.28
N SER A 12 53.54 13.05 23.49
CA SER A 12 53.38 12.80 22.04
C SER A 12 52.44 13.82 21.36
N PRO A 13 52.96 14.83 20.62
CA PRO A 13 52.15 15.82 19.89
C PRO A 13 51.21 15.25 18.85
N SER A 14 51.67 14.27 18.07
CA SER A 14 50.87 13.65 17.02
C SER A 14 49.63 12.94 17.57
N GLN A 15 49.73 12.33 18.76
CA GLN A 15 48.63 11.58 19.37
C GLN A 15 47.54 12.52 19.91
N GLN A 16 47.92 13.67 20.49
CA GLN A 16 46.94 14.64 20.96
C GLN A 16 46.20 15.34 19.81
N ILE A 17 46.91 15.66 18.72
CA ILE A 17 46.30 16.18 17.49
C ILE A 17 45.29 15.16 16.96
N GLN A 18 45.67 13.89 16.89
CA GLN A 18 44.79 12.82 16.41
C GLN A 18 43.53 12.66 17.27
N SER A 19 43.65 12.63 18.60
CA SER A 19 42.49 12.56 19.50
C SER A 19 41.57 13.76 19.36
N CYS A 20 42.13 14.96 19.26
CA CYS A 20 41.35 16.19 19.10
C CYS A 20 40.59 16.23 17.76
N VAL A 21 41.22 15.76 16.67
CA VAL A 21 40.55 15.60 15.36
C VAL A 21 39.43 14.56 15.47
N PHE A 22 39.65 13.43 16.13
CA PHE A 22 38.62 12.41 16.32
C PHE A 22 37.42 12.93 17.10
N ASP A 23 37.64 13.70 18.16
CA ASP A 23 36.56 14.30 18.95
C ASP A 23 35.78 15.34 18.15
N ALA A 24 36.48 16.18 17.36
CA ALA A 24 35.85 17.17 16.48
C ALA A 24 34.95 16.51 15.43
N VAL A 25 35.46 15.48 14.75
CA VAL A 25 34.72 14.71 13.73
C VAL A 25 33.54 13.97 14.35
N ARG A 26 33.73 13.33 15.52
CA ARG A 26 32.68 12.60 16.22
C ARG A 26 31.54 13.50 16.69
N SER A 27 31.82 14.77 17.02
CA SER A 27 30.80 15.73 17.43
C SER A 27 30.01 16.31 16.26
N THR A 28 30.62 16.44 15.09
CA THR A 28 30.04 17.16 13.93
C THR A 28 29.35 16.24 12.94
N VAL A 29 29.93 15.08 12.63
CA VAL A 29 29.40 14.18 11.58
C VAL A 29 28.03 13.57 11.91
N PRO A 30 27.72 13.12 13.15
CA PRO A 30 26.43 12.50 13.44
C PRO A 30 25.25 13.47 13.55
N THR A 31 25.50 14.77 13.71
CA THR A 31 24.44 15.78 13.89
C THR A 31 23.94 16.35 12.55
N MET A 32 24.72 16.20 11.49
CA MET A 32 24.35 16.62 10.14
C MET A 32 23.71 15.47 9.36
N ASN A 33 22.73 15.78 8.50
CA ASN A 33 22.23 14.79 7.54
C ASN A 33 23.38 14.37 6.62
N LEU A 34 23.55 13.06 6.43
CA LEU A 34 24.69 12.49 5.71
C LEU A 34 24.78 13.00 4.25
N ASP A 35 23.63 13.25 3.62
CA ASP A 35 23.56 13.89 2.30
C ASP A 35 24.12 15.31 2.30
N ALA A 36 23.83 16.09 3.35
CA ALA A 36 24.40 17.42 3.55
C ALA A 36 25.89 17.34 3.89
N ALA A 37 26.31 16.32 4.65
CA ALA A 37 27.72 16.09 4.98
C ALA A 37 28.56 15.74 3.74
N PHE A 38 27.99 14.99 2.78
CA PHE A 38 28.66 14.69 1.51
C PHE A 38 28.66 15.87 0.54
N ALA A 39 27.59 16.67 0.49
CA ALA A 39 27.52 17.87 -0.35
C ALA A 39 28.44 18.98 0.16
N SER A 40 28.54 19.15 1.48
CA SER A 40 29.28 20.22 2.14
C SER A 40 30.57 19.74 2.81
N LYS A 41 31.42 19.00 2.07
CA LYS A 41 32.76 18.60 2.58
C LYS A 41 33.59 19.79 3.06
N ASN A 42 33.44 20.94 2.40
CA ASN A 42 34.14 22.16 2.75
C ASN A 42 33.66 22.74 4.10
N ASP A 43 32.37 22.67 4.40
CA ASP A 43 31.82 23.21 5.65
C ASP A 43 32.26 22.36 6.85
N ILE A 44 32.35 21.03 6.67
CA ILE A 44 32.92 20.14 7.68
C ILE A 44 34.39 20.45 7.90
N ALA A 45 35.16 20.67 6.83
CA ALA A 45 36.57 21.04 6.93
C ALA A 45 36.76 22.33 7.73
N VAL A 46 35.93 23.36 7.49
CA VAL A 46 35.95 24.62 8.24
C VAL A 46 35.56 24.40 9.71
N SER A 47 34.54 23.59 9.99
CA SER A 47 34.11 23.31 11.36
C SER A 47 35.18 22.54 12.15
N VAL A 48 35.81 21.53 11.54
CA VAL A 48 36.90 20.77 12.14
C VAL A 48 38.13 21.66 12.34
N HIS A 49 38.46 22.52 11.37
CA HIS A 49 39.56 23.49 11.50
C HIS A 49 39.36 24.41 12.71
N ASN A 50 38.17 24.99 12.87
CA ASN A 50 37.87 25.91 13.97
C ASN A 50 37.95 25.22 15.35
N GLN A 51 37.47 23.98 15.47
CA GLN A 51 37.58 23.20 16.70
C GLN A 51 39.03 22.83 17.01
N LEU A 52 39.78 22.41 15.99
CA LEU A 52 41.18 22.02 16.14
C LEU A 52 42.07 23.22 16.51
N MET A 53 41.84 24.39 15.89
CA MET A 53 42.49 25.65 16.25
C MET A 53 42.26 26.02 17.72
N LYS A 54 41.03 25.88 18.22
CA LYS A 54 40.70 26.19 19.61
C LYS A 54 41.44 25.28 20.59
N CYS A 55 41.50 23.98 20.32
CA CYS A 55 42.18 23.03 21.18
C CYS A 55 43.71 23.12 21.09
N MET A 56 44.27 23.50 19.93
CA MET A 56 45.72 23.53 19.69
C MET A 56 46.36 24.89 19.98
N SER A 57 45.56 25.96 20.07
CA SER A 57 46.00 27.30 20.50
C SER A 57 46.63 27.28 21.90
N ASP A 58 46.08 26.47 22.81
CA ASP A 58 46.58 26.33 24.18
C ASP A 58 47.98 25.70 24.24
N TYR A 59 48.35 24.95 23.20
CA TYR A 59 49.64 24.27 23.06
C TYR A 59 50.62 25.03 22.15
N GLY A 60 50.22 26.17 21.58
CA GLY A 60 51.08 27.03 20.76
C GLY A 60 51.29 26.54 19.32
N TYR A 61 50.41 25.67 18.81
CA TYR A 61 50.43 25.25 17.40
C TYR A 61 49.46 26.09 16.56
N GLU A 62 49.91 26.50 15.38
CA GLU A 62 49.10 27.19 14.36
C GLU A 62 48.82 26.23 13.20
N ILE A 63 47.56 26.07 12.84
CA ILE A 63 47.12 25.11 11.81
C ILE A 63 46.76 25.90 10.56
N SER A 64 47.39 25.60 9.44
CA SER A 64 47.18 26.36 8.20
C SER A 64 45.89 25.95 7.46
N SER A 65 45.59 24.65 7.39
CA SER A 65 44.38 24.14 6.76
C SER A 65 44.15 22.67 7.14
N THR A 66 42.90 22.22 7.14
CA THR A 66 42.52 20.81 7.31
C THR A 66 41.81 20.33 6.04
N LEU A 67 42.40 19.37 5.33
CA LEU A 67 41.80 18.75 4.15
C LEU A 67 41.15 17.42 4.53
N ILE A 68 39.88 17.24 4.15
CA ILE A 68 39.16 15.98 4.31
C ILE A 68 39.26 15.21 2.99
N THR A 69 40.00 14.10 2.98
CA THR A 69 40.19 13.27 1.78
C THR A 69 38.95 12.40 1.52
N GLU A 70 38.66 11.48 2.45
CA GLU A 70 37.54 10.57 2.36
C GLU A 70 37.10 10.18 3.77
N PHE A 71 35.79 10.24 4.03
CA PHE A 71 35.21 9.76 5.28
C PHE A 71 34.27 8.61 4.96
N SER A 72 34.52 7.46 5.59
CA SER A 72 33.59 6.34 5.59
C SER A 72 33.25 6.05 7.06
N PRO A 73 31.97 6.04 7.45
CA PRO A 73 31.59 5.54 8.76
C PRO A 73 32.00 4.07 8.90
N ASP A 74 32.00 3.58 10.14
CA ASP A 74 32.21 2.16 10.43
C ASP A 74 31.12 1.30 9.76
N ASP A 75 31.48 0.10 9.31
CA ASP A 75 30.55 -0.79 8.60
C ASP A 75 29.30 -1.13 9.42
N LYS A 76 29.43 -1.21 10.75
CA LYS A 76 28.27 -1.43 11.63
C LYS A 76 27.31 -0.25 11.59
N VAL A 77 27.83 0.97 11.56
CA VAL A 77 27.01 2.19 11.48
C VAL A 77 26.35 2.30 10.11
N LYS A 78 27.06 2.00 9.03
CA LYS A 78 26.47 1.95 7.67
C LYS A 78 25.30 0.98 7.61
N TRP A 79 25.47 -0.22 8.15
CA TRP A 79 24.42 -1.24 8.16
C TRP A 79 23.19 -0.77 8.95
N SER A 80 23.37 -0.31 10.19
CA SER A 80 22.26 0.19 11.01
C SER A 80 21.55 1.38 10.39
N MET A 81 22.30 2.29 9.75
CA MET A 81 21.70 3.43 9.06
C MET A 81 20.90 3.00 7.84
N ASN A 82 21.45 2.11 7.00
CA ASN A 82 20.74 1.57 5.85
C ASN A 82 19.45 0.85 6.27
N GLU A 83 19.49 0.13 7.38
CA GLU A 83 18.30 -0.52 7.95
C GLU A 83 17.25 0.50 8.38
N ILE A 84 17.64 1.60 9.03
CA ILE A 84 16.72 2.68 9.41
C ILE A 84 16.10 3.33 8.16
N TYR A 85 16.90 3.60 7.13
CA TYR A 85 16.40 4.17 5.88
C TYR A 85 15.46 3.22 5.14
N ALA A 86 15.79 1.93 5.10
CA ALA A 86 14.93 0.89 4.54
C ALA A 86 13.60 0.81 5.31
N CYS A 87 13.65 0.78 6.65
CA CYS A 87 12.47 0.78 7.51
C CYS A 87 11.60 2.02 7.29
N LYS A 88 12.22 3.21 7.17
CA LYS A 88 11.47 4.46 6.94
C LYS A 88 10.76 4.45 5.59
N ARG A 89 11.45 4.03 4.52
CA ARG A 89 10.85 3.88 3.18
C ARG A 89 9.76 2.82 3.17
N LEU A 90 9.97 1.70 3.88
CA LEU A 90 8.96 0.65 4.00
C LEU A 90 7.72 1.16 4.75
N LYS A 91 7.90 1.93 5.82
CA LYS A 91 6.79 2.55 6.56
C LYS A 91 5.98 3.49 5.67
N GLU A 92 6.65 4.39 4.94
CA GLU A 92 6.00 5.29 4.00
C GLU A 92 5.22 4.51 2.93
N ALA A 93 5.85 3.52 2.29
CA ALA A 93 5.19 2.67 1.30
C ALA A 93 4.01 1.87 1.88
N THR A 94 4.08 1.45 3.14
CA THR A 94 3.01 0.71 3.81
C THR A 94 1.80 1.61 4.08
N VAL A 95 2.03 2.87 4.48
CA VAL A 95 0.95 3.85 4.66
C VAL A 95 0.24 4.14 3.34
N GLU A 96 1.01 4.36 2.26
CA GLU A 96 0.43 4.57 0.93
C GLU A 96 -0.35 3.35 0.43
N LYS A 97 0.19 2.14 0.63
CA LYS A 97 -0.52 0.89 0.30
C LYS A 97 -1.81 0.73 1.08
N ALA A 98 -1.81 1.04 2.38
CA ALA A 98 -2.99 0.93 3.22
C ALA A 98 -4.10 1.91 2.77
N GLU A 99 -3.74 3.15 2.43
CA GLU A 99 -4.72 4.12 1.92
C GLU A 99 -5.23 3.71 0.52
N ALA A 100 -4.35 3.21 -0.35
CA ALA A 100 -4.74 2.69 -1.65
C ALA A 100 -5.72 1.51 -1.53
N GLU A 101 -5.48 0.59 -0.59
CA GLU A 101 -6.36 -0.55 -0.33
C GLU A 101 -7.74 -0.11 0.19
N LYS A 102 -7.76 0.86 1.10
CA LYS A 102 -9.01 1.46 1.60
C LYS A 102 -9.82 2.11 0.48
N ILE A 103 -9.17 2.89 -0.39
CA ILE A 103 -9.83 3.51 -1.55
C ILE A 103 -10.37 2.43 -2.49
N ARG A 104 -9.58 1.38 -2.76
CA ARG A 104 -10.01 0.26 -3.61
C ARG A 104 -11.25 -0.43 -3.05
N LEU A 105 -11.28 -0.72 -1.75
CA LEU A 105 -12.41 -1.36 -1.10
C LEU A 105 -13.68 -0.47 -1.16
N MET A 106 -13.54 0.81 -0.86
CA MET A 106 -14.63 1.78 -0.95
C MET A 106 -15.19 1.88 -2.37
N LYS A 107 -14.31 1.98 -3.38
CA LYS A 107 -14.73 2.08 -4.79
C LYS A 107 -15.41 0.80 -5.28
N ASN A 108 -14.95 -0.36 -4.85
CA ASN A 108 -15.63 -1.62 -5.14
C ASN A 108 -17.02 -1.67 -4.49
N ALA A 109 -17.14 -1.27 -3.23
CA ALA A 109 -18.42 -1.23 -2.53
C ALA A 109 -19.40 -0.23 -3.16
N GLU A 110 -18.92 0.96 -3.55
CA GLU A 110 -19.70 1.95 -4.30
C GLU A 110 -20.15 1.38 -5.65
N GLY A 111 -19.26 0.73 -6.40
CA GLY A 111 -19.59 0.10 -7.68
C GLY A 111 -20.61 -1.03 -7.55
N GLU A 112 -20.50 -1.85 -6.50
CA GLU A 112 -21.46 -2.93 -6.22
C GLU A 112 -22.84 -2.36 -5.84
N ALA A 113 -22.88 -1.33 -5.00
CA ALA A 113 -24.12 -0.67 -4.61
C ALA A 113 -24.82 -0.02 -5.81
N GLU A 114 -24.06 0.70 -6.65
CA GLU A 114 -24.59 1.32 -7.87
C GLU A 114 -25.05 0.26 -8.87
N GLY A 115 -24.29 -0.83 -9.03
CA GLY A 115 -24.67 -1.94 -9.89
C GLY A 115 -25.99 -2.59 -9.45
N ARG A 116 -26.20 -2.79 -8.14
CA ARG A 116 -27.46 -3.28 -7.58
C ARG A 116 -28.60 -2.30 -7.82
N TYR A 117 -28.35 -1.00 -7.64
CA TYR A 117 -29.35 0.04 -7.88
C TYR A 117 -29.81 0.06 -9.36
N LEU A 118 -28.86 0.09 -10.30
CA LEU A 118 -29.16 0.08 -11.74
C LEU A 118 -29.88 -1.20 -12.18
N SER A 119 -29.47 -2.35 -11.66
CA SER A 119 -30.15 -3.63 -11.92
C SER A 119 -31.60 -3.63 -11.41
N GLY A 120 -31.83 -3.11 -10.20
CA GLY A 120 -33.17 -2.93 -9.65
C GLY A 120 -34.03 -1.97 -10.48
N LEU A 121 -33.44 -0.85 -10.91
CA LEU A 121 -34.11 0.11 -11.80
C LEU A 121 -34.47 -0.51 -13.15
N GLY A 122 -33.57 -1.30 -13.73
CA GLY A 122 -33.82 -2.06 -14.96
C GLY A 122 -34.99 -3.03 -14.81
N THR A 123 -35.00 -3.80 -13.73
CA THR A 123 -36.08 -4.75 -13.42
C THR A 123 -37.42 -4.03 -13.23
N ALA A 124 -37.44 -2.90 -12.52
CA ALA A 124 -38.66 -2.12 -12.32
C ALA A 124 -39.19 -1.54 -13.64
N ARG A 125 -38.29 -1.04 -14.51
CA ARG A 125 -38.65 -0.57 -15.85
C ARG A 125 -39.20 -1.70 -16.73
N GLN A 126 -38.57 -2.87 -16.71
CA GLN A 126 -39.07 -4.06 -17.41
C GLN A 126 -40.48 -4.44 -16.94
N ARG A 127 -40.72 -4.47 -15.62
CA ARG A 127 -42.05 -4.76 -15.05
C ARG A 127 -43.09 -3.73 -15.47
N LYS A 128 -42.73 -2.45 -15.51
CA LYS A 128 -43.63 -1.39 -15.98
C LYS A 128 -43.97 -1.55 -17.46
N ALA A 129 -42.97 -1.80 -18.30
CA ALA A 129 -43.18 -2.02 -19.73
C ALA A 129 -44.07 -3.24 -19.99
N LEU A 130 -43.88 -4.33 -19.24
CA LEU A 130 -44.72 -5.53 -19.31
C LEU A 130 -46.17 -5.26 -18.90
N ALA A 131 -46.37 -4.51 -17.81
CA ALA A 131 -47.71 -4.13 -17.38
C ALA A 131 -48.43 -3.25 -18.41
N GLN A 132 -47.70 -2.32 -19.03
CA GLN A 132 -48.22 -1.48 -20.12
C GLN A 132 -48.53 -2.30 -21.38
N SER A 133 -47.64 -3.21 -21.79
CA SER A 133 -47.92 -4.08 -22.93
C SER A 133 -49.13 -4.97 -22.67
N PHE A 134 -49.30 -5.44 -21.44
CA PHE A 134 -50.47 -6.22 -21.05
C PHE A 134 -51.77 -5.42 -21.13
N GLN A 135 -51.77 -4.15 -20.68
CA GLN A 135 -52.94 -3.28 -20.83
C GLN A 135 -53.33 -3.10 -22.30
N ILE A 136 -52.35 -2.87 -23.19
CA ILE A 136 -52.60 -2.74 -24.64
C ILE A 136 -53.20 -4.03 -25.18
N SER A 137 -52.65 -5.19 -24.81
CA SER A 137 -53.20 -6.48 -25.25
C SER A 137 -54.62 -6.71 -24.74
N LEU A 138 -54.97 -6.27 -23.53
CA LEU A 138 -56.33 -6.39 -23.01
C LEU A 138 -57.33 -5.54 -23.80
N ASP A 139 -56.98 -4.28 -24.09
CA ASP A 139 -57.81 -3.37 -24.87
C ASP A 139 -58.06 -3.95 -26.29
N ASP A 140 -57.02 -4.52 -26.92
CA ASP A 140 -57.14 -5.17 -28.24
C ASP A 140 -58.09 -6.41 -28.23
N PHE A 141 -58.13 -7.17 -27.12
CA PHE A 141 -58.97 -8.38 -27.03
C PHE A 141 -60.44 -8.10 -26.67
N GLU A 142 -60.72 -7.08 -25.85
CA GLU A 142 -62.10 -6.66 -25.53
C GLU A 142 -62.87 -6.22 -26.79
N ASP A 143 -62.18 -5.62 -27.76
CA ASP A 143 -62.80 -5.16 -29.01
C ASP A 143 -63.10 -6.30 -30.01
N GLU A 144 -62.42 -7.45 -29.91
CA GLU A 144 -62.45 -8.48 -30.96
C GLU A 144 -63.16 -9.80 -30.56
N LEU A 145 -63.32 -10.12 -29.26
CA LEU A 145 -63.95 -11.36 -28.80
C LEU A 145 -64.68 -11.20 -27.45
N ASP A 146 -65.88 -11.81 -27.30
CA ASP A 146 -66.69 -11.87 -26.05
C ASP A 146 -66.12 -12.87 -25.03
N ILE A 147 -64.82 -12.79 -24.74
CA ILE A 147 -64.09 -13.63 -23.78
C ILE A 147 -63.87 -12.88 -22.47
N SER A 148 -64.05 -13.56 -21.36
CA SER A 148 -63.88 -12.99 -20.02
C SER A 148 -62.42 -12.66 -19.73
N PHE A 149 -62.18 -11.50 -19.11
CA PHE A 149 -60.88 -11.06 -18.56
C PHE A 149 -60.17 -12.16 -17.74
N GLU A 150 -60.94 -12.98 -17.04
CA GLU A 150 -60.46 -14.08 -16.22
C GLU A 150 -59.76 -15.17 -17.05
N ASP A 151 -60.28 -15.47 -18.24
CA ASP A 151 -59.74 -16.52 -19.12
C ASP A 151 -58.44 -16.06 -19.80
N VAL A 152 -58.39 -14.80 -20.25
CA VAL A 152 -57.17 -14.19 -20.82
C VAL A 152 -56.05 -14.15 -19.78
N ARG A 153 -56.37 -13.78 -18.54
CA ARG A 153 -55.42 -13.80 -17.43
C ARG A 153 -54.87 -15.21 -17.18
N ASN A 154 -55.72 -16.22 -17.18
CA ASN A 154 -55.32 -17.60 -16.91
C ASN A 154 -54.41 -18.17 -18.02
N VAL A 155 -54.71 -17.89 -19.29
CA VAL A 155 -53.86 -18.29 -20.42
C VAL A 155 -52.50 -17.59 -20.37
N LEU A 156 -52.46 -16.29 -20.02
CA LEU A 156 -51.21 -15.57 -19.89
C LEU A 156 -50.35 -16.07 -18.71
N LEU A 157 -50.96 -16.30 -17.54
CA LEU A 157 -50.26 -16.85 -16.38
C LEU A 157 -49.69 -18.24 -16.69
N LEU A 158 -50.41 -19.05 -17.48
CA LEU A 158 -49.92 -20.33 -17.96
C LEU A 158 -48.73 -20.17 -18.92
N SER A 159 -48.78 -19.23 -19.86
CA SER A 159 -47.65 -18.93 -20.75
C SER A 159 -46.43 -18.46 -19.96
N GLN A 160 -46.61 -17.54 -19.00
CA GLN A 160 -45.52 -17.03 -18.18
C GLN A 160 -44.94 -18.12 -17.27
N TYR A 161 -45.78 -19.02 -16.75
CA TYR A 161 -45.32 -20.21 -16.04
C TYR A 161 -44.44 -21.08 -16.94
N MET A 162 -44.85 -21.33 -18.19
CA MET A 162 -44.08 -22.12 -19.15
C MET A 162 -42.76 -21.43 -19.55
N ASP A 163 -42.76 -20.11 -19.72
CA ASP A 163 -41.56 -19.32 -20.00
C ASP A 163 -40.58 -19.34 -18.82
N ILE A 164 -41.08 -19.21 -17.58
CA ILE A 164 -40.26 -19.36 -16.37
C ILE A 164 -39.68 -20.77 -16.31
N LEU A 165 -40.48 -21.81 -16.60
CA LEU A 165 -40.03 -23.20 -16.65
C LEU A 165 -38.95 -23.41 -17.71
N GLY A 166 -39.10 -22.82 -18.90
CA GLY A 166 -38.11 -22.84 -19.96
C GLY A 166 -36.82 -22.12 -19.55
N SER A 167 -36.93 -20.94 -18.93
CA SER A 167 -35.76 -20.17 -18.44
C SER A 167 -35.02 -20.89 -17.31
N VAL A 168 -35.75 -21.55 -16.40
CA VAL A 168 -35.15 -22.36 -15.33
C VAL A 168 -34.52 -23.60 -15.92
N GLY A 169 -35.14 -24.26 -16.90
CA GLY A 169 -34.53 -25.38 -17.62
C GLY A 169 -33.25 -24.98 -18.34
N ALA A 170 -33.21 -23.81 -18.98
CA ALA A 170 -32.04 -23.28 -19.66
C ALA A 170 -30.92 -22.85 -18.70
N ASN A 171 -31.27 -22.24 -17.56
CA ASN A 171 -30.29 -21.80 -16.55
C ASN A 171 -29.84 -22.93 -15.62
N ALA A 172 -30.65 -23.95 -15.37
CA ALA A 172 -30.28 -25.14 -14.58
C ALA A 172 -29.27 -26.03 -15.32
N PHE A 173 -29.23 -25.96 -16.66
CA PHE A 173 -28.19 -26.59 -17.48
C PHE A 173 -26.91 -25.76 -17.61
N ASN A 174 -26.87 -24.55 -17.03
CA ASN A 174 -25.63 -23.77 -16.84
C ASN A 174 -25.11 -23.90 -15.41
N LEU A 175 -25.14 -25.11 -14.84
CA LEU A 175 -24.07 -25.51 -13.93
C LEU A 175 -22.81 -25.50 -14.77
N ASP A 176 -22.06 -24.40 -14.76
CA ASP A 176 -20.79 -24.25 -15.48
C ASP A 176 -19.95 -25.52 -15.29
N TYR A 177 -19.94 -26.38 -16.31
CA TYR A 177 -19.04 -27.53 -16.42
C TYR A 177 -17.63 -27.02 -16.72
N ASN A 178 -17.14 -26.06 -15.95
CA ASN A 178 -15.73 -25.75 -15.92
C ASN A 178 -15.08 -26.82 -15.03
N PRO A 179 -14.10 -27.61 -15.52
CA PRO A 179 -13.32 -28.54 -14.70
C PRO A 179 -12.77 -27.90 -13.41
N SER A 180 -12.61 -26.58 -13.41
CA SER A 180 -12.20 -25.79 -12.26
C SER A 180 -13.25 -25.79 -11.13
N THR A 181 -14.55 -25.75 -11.43
CA THR A 181 -15.62 -25.72 -10.39
C THR A 181 -15.70 -27.03 -9.63
N ILE A 182 -15.53 -28.16 -10.31
CA ILE A 182 -15.42 -29.50 -9.68
C ILE A 182 -14.18 -29.55 -8.78
N SER A 183 -13.05 -28.98 -9.21
CA SER A 183 -11.84 -28.93 -8.38
C SER A 183 -12.00 -28.05 -7.13
N ILE A 184 -12.78 -26.97 -7.21
CA ILE A 184 -13.08 -26.06 -6.09
C ILE A 184 -14.02 -26.74 -5.09
N LEU A 185 -15.07 -27.42 -5.57
CA LEU A 185 -15.97 -28.20 -4.72
C LEU A 185 -15.25 -29.37 -4.05
N GLN A 186 -14.37 -30.07 -4.77
CA GLN A 186 -13.53 -31.13 -4.19
C GLN A 186 -12.59 -30.59 -3.10
N LYS A 187 -11.97 -29.42 -3.32
CA LYS A 187 -11.17 -28.75 -2.30
C LYS A 187 -11.99 -28.36 -1.07
N GLN A 188 -13.18 -27.82 -1.25
CA GLN A 188 -14.06 -27.47 -0.12
C GLN A 188 -14.56 -28.69 0.66
N LEU A 189 -14.94 -29.78 -0.01
CA LEU A 189 -15.29 -31.06 0.62
C LEU A 189 -14.11 -31.65 1.41
N SER A 190 -12.90 -31.61 0.86
CA SER A 190 -11.70 -32.08 1.57
C SER A 190 -11.39 -31.25 2.82
N TYR A 191 -11.66 -29.93 2.79
CA TYR A 191 -11.43 -29.04 3.93
C TYR A 191 -12.42 -29.29 5.08
N ILE A 192 -13.67 -29.68 4.75
CA ILE A 192 -14.70 -30.02 5.73
C ILE A 192 -14.38 -31.36 6.42
N SER A 193 -13.98 -32.40 5.66
CA SER A 193 -13.57 -33.70 6.26
C SER A 193 -12.30 -33.62 7.12
N VAL A 194 -11.42 -32.63 6.89
CA VAL A 194 -10.25 -32.42 7.75
C VAL A 194 -10.63 -31.73 9.07
N LYS A 195 -11.64 -30.84 9.07
CA LYS A 195 -12.15 -30.23 10.30
C LYS A 195 -12.89 -31.23 11.19
N GLU A 196 -13.70 -32.13 10.63
CA GLU A 196 -14.36 -33.20 11.42
C GLU A 196 -13.38 -34.20 12.05
N LYS A 197 -12.16 -34.36 11.51
CA LYS A 197 -11.12 -35.21 12.09
C LYS A 197 -10.22 -34.52 13.13
N GLN A 198 -10.37 -33.22 13.36
CA GLN A 198 -9.59 -32.47 14.36
C GLN A 198 -10.40 -32.09 15.60
N GLU A 199 -11.71 -32.34 15.63
CA GLU A 199 -12.58 -32.09 16.81
C GLU A 199 -13.02 -33.38 17.55
N LEU A 200 -12.31 -34.50 17.37
CA LEU A 200 -12.48 -35.75 18.14
C LEU A 200 -11.21 -36.12 18.89
#